data_AF-W2PFK1-F1
#
_entry.id   AF-W2PFK1-F1
#
_cell.length_a   1.000
_cell.length_b   1.000
_cell.length_c   1.000
_cell.angle_alpha   90.00
_cell.angle_beta   90.00
_cell.angle_gamma   90.00
#
_symmetry.space_group_name_H-M   'P 1'
#
loop_
_entity.id
_entity.type
_entity.pdbx_description
1 polymer ?
#
loop_
_entity_poly.entity_id
_entity_poly.type
_entity_poly.pdbx_seq_one_letter_code
_entity_poly.pdbx_strand_id
1 'polypeptide(L)'
;MVQFDVDGNVLFLHRNAKKLDGKVDKLDPKYWTHLQTFKWEQDISVGDGEEIVFPANRTAVQRMMSYQDIKQKYQIGIQPSGPLFKEFETCYGAEPNVVSNYNLTKFEDLPFANLEQQLIDYAHQGALLVVQAQGRMGV
;
A
#
# COMPACT_ATOMS: atom_id res chain seq x y z
N MET A 1 -0.42 -1.86 5.52
CA MET A 1 0.72 -0.93 5.67
C MET A 1 1.88 -1.51 4.91
N VAL A 2 2.70 -0.62 4.37
CA VAL A 2 3.92 -0.93 3.64
C VAL A 2 5.08 -0.20 4.30
N GLN A 3 6.26 -0.82 4.31
CA GLN A 3 7.52 -0.15 4.64
C GLN A 3 8.41 -0.16 3.41
N PHE A 4 9.13 0.94 3.22
CA PHE A 4 10.03 1.14 2.09
C PHE A 4 11.49 1.23 2.56
N ASP A 5 12.42 0.86 1.69
CA ASP A 5 13.84 1.16 1.89
C ASP A 5 14.17 2.62 1.56
N VAL A 6 15.45 2.98 1.63
CA VAL A 6 15.95 4.32 1.31
C VAL A 6 15.85 4.69 -0.17
N ASP A 7 15.71 3.69 -1.04
CA ASP A 7 15.57 3.86 -2.49
C ASP A 7 14.09 3.90 -2.92
N GLY A 8 13.16 3.71 -1.97
CA GLY A 8 11.71 3.69 -2.21
C GLY A 8 11.16 2.34 -2.65
N ASN A 9 11.94 1.26 -2.58
CA ASN A 9 11.44 -0.10 -2.86
C ASN A 9 10.67 -0.63 -1.67
N VAL A 10 9.68 -1.48 -1.96
CA VAL A 10 8.89 -2.15 -0.91
C VAL A 10 9.73 -3.21 -0.20
N LEU A 11 9.93 -3.03 1.11
CA LEU A 11 10.60 -4.00 1.98
C LEU A 11 9.63 -4.94 2.68
N PHE A 12 8.49 -4.40 3.12
CA PHE A 12 7.55 -5.14 3.96
C PHE A 12 6.11 -4.71 3.69
N LEU A 13 5.21 -5.68 3.61
CA LEU A 13 3.78 -5.50 3.41
C LEU A 13 3.03 -6.31 4.47
N HIS A 14 2.07 -5.69 5.16
CA HIS A 14 1.23 -6.42 6.09
C HIS A 14 -0.20 -5.90 6.19
N ARG A 15 -1.12 -6.81 6.52
CA ARG A 15 -2.52 -6.53 6.83
C ARG A 15 -2.62 -6.11 8.30
N ASN A 16 -2.87 -4.83 8.57
CA ASN A 16 -3.07 -4.36 9.94
C ASN A 16 -4.54 -4.40 10.36
N ALA A 17 -5.42 -3.71 9.62
CA ALA A 17 -6.83 -3.55 9.97
C ALA A 17 -7.66 -4.83 9.86
N LYS A 18 -7.37 -5.68 8.86
CA LYS A 18 -8.11 -6.93 8.61
C LYS A 18 -7.15 -8.11 8.59
N LYS A 19 -7.09 -8.85 9.70
CA LYS A 19 -6.31 -10.09 9.80
C LYS A 19 -6.96 -11.20 8.95
N LEU A 20 -6.19 -12.25 8.69
CA LEU A 20 -6.68 -13.47 8.08
C LEU A 20 -7.34 -14.33 9.16
N ASP A 21 -8.58 -14.73 8.95
CA ASP A 21 -9.28 -15.62 9.87
C ASP A 21 -8.87 -17.08 9.64
N GLY A 22 -8.59 -17.47 8.39
CA GLY A 22 -8.23 -18.85 8.04
C GLY A 22 -9.34 -19.83 8.41
N LYS A 23 -10.48 -19.76 7.73
CA LYS A 23 -11.61 -20.67 7.98
C LYS A 23 -11.70 -21.77 6.95
N VAL A 24 -12.23 -22.92 7.34
CA VAL A 24 -12.39 -24.11 6.47
C VAL A 24 -13.56 -23.95 5.50
N ASP A 25 -14.63 -23.29 5.92
CA ASP A 25 -15.86 -23.14 5.15
C ASP A 25 -15.80 -21.96 4.16
N LYS A 26 -14.86 -21.04 4.35
CA LYS A 26 -14.79 -19.79 3.59
C LYS A 26 -13.38 -19.23 3.50
N LEU A 27 -12.98 -18.83 2.29
CA LEU A 27 -11.76 -18.06 2.07
C LEU A 27 -11.92 -16.62 2.57
N ASP A 28 -10.85 -16.09 3.17
CA ASP A 28 -10.75 -14.69 3.49
C ASP A 28 -10.85 -13.82 2.21
N PRO A 29 -11.55 -12.68 2.26
CA PRO A 29 -11.60 -11.79 1.11
C PRO A 29 -10.27 -11.07 0.90
N LYS A 30 -9.97 -10.78 -0.37
CA LYS A 30 -8.93 -9.82 -0.76
C LYS A 30 -9.25 -8.43 -0.21
N TYR A 31 -8.21 -7.69 0.09
CA TYR A 31 -8.27 -6.42 0.82
C TYR A 31 -7.31 -5.38 0.23
N TRP A 32 -6.18 -5.79 -0.37
CA TRP A 32 -5.25 -4.86 -1.00
C TRP A 32 -5.72 -4.48 -2.40
N THR A 33 -5.95 -3.19 -2.61
CA THR A 33 -6.39 -2.66 -3.92
C THR A 33 -5.32 -1.81 -4.59
N HIS A 34 -4.69 -0.89 -3.84
CA HIS A 34 -3.65 -0.01 -4.33
C HIS A 34 -2.52 0.12 -3.30
N LEU A 35 -1.32 0.34 -3.81
CA LEU A 35 -0.15 0.76 -3.06
C LEU A 35 0.01 2.27 -3.21
N GLN A 36 0.09 2.99 -2.08
CA GLN A 36 0.44 4.40 -2.07
C GLN A 36 1.95 4.55 -1.88
N THR A 37 2.60 5.28 -2.77
CA THR A 37 4.02 5.63 -2.67
C THR A 37 4.17 7.14 -2.72
N PHE A 38 4.91 7.72 -1.78
CA PHE A 38 5.10 9.17 -1.75
C PHE A 38 5.90 9.64 -2.97
N LYS A 39 5.44 10.72 -3.61
CA LYS A 39 6.16 11.37 -4.70
C LYS A 39 7.26 12.22 -4.09
N TRP A 40 8.50 11.72 -4.10
CA TRP A 40 9.65 12.47 -3.59
C TRP A 40 10.10 13.58 -4.54
N GLU A 41 9.86 13.36 -5.83
CA GLU A 41 10.17 14.30 -6.89
C GLU A 41 9.07 15.35 -6.99
N GLN A 42 9.46 16.61 -7.06
CA GLN A 42 8.53 17.72 -7.22
C GLN A 42 8.30 17.95 -8.72
N ASP A 43 7.11 17.64 -9.23
CA ASP A 43 6.71 18.04 -10.59
C ASP A 43 6.62 19.57 -10.63
N ILE A 44 7.45 20.20 -11.46
CA ILE A 44 7.50 21.67 -11.55
C ILE A 44 6.38 22.13 -12.48
N SER A 45 5.19 22.30 -11.91
CA SER A 45 4.10 23.07 -12.52
C SER A 45 4.20 24.50 -12.01
N VAL A 46 4.91 25.37 -12.73
CA VAL A 46 4.74 26.81 -12.55
C VAL A 46 3.46 27.18 -13.31
N GLY A 47 2.50 27.80 -12.60
CA GLY A 47 1.22 28.18 -13.18
C GLY A 47 1.34 29.01 -14.45
N ASP A 48 0.31 28.87 -15.28
CA ASP A 48 0.05 29.53 -16.57
C ASP A 48 0.96 29.15 -17.73
N GLY A 49 0.94 27.86 -18.09
CA GLY A 49 1.14 27.42 -19.47
C GLY A 49 2.56 27.42 -20.03
N GLU A 50 3.59 27.78 -19.24
CA GLU A 50 4.97 27.49 -19.61
C GLU A 50 5.43 26.17 -19.00
N GLU A 51 5.48 25.15 -19.85
CA GLU A 51 6.15 23.88 -19.59
C GLU A 51 7.66 24.17 -19.47
N ILE A 52 8.14 24.52 -18.27
CA ILE A 52 9.59 24.59 -18.03
C ILE A 52 10.10 23.15 -17.91
N VAL A 53 10.40 22.55 -19.06
CA VAL A 53 11.16 21.30 -19.13
C VAL A 53 12.57 21.60 -18.63
N PHE A 54 12.84 21.29 -17.36
CA PHE A 54 14.20 21.36 -16.86
C PHE A 54 15.04 20.30 -17.59
N PRO A 55 16.27 20.64 -18.02
CA PRO A 55 17.12 19.70 -18.73
C PRO A 55 17.32 18.45 -17.86
N ALA A 56 17.31 17.29 -18.50
CA ALA A 56 17.52 15.96 -17.89
C ALA A 56 18.79 15.84 -17.02
N ASN A 57 19.63 16.87 -17.01
CA ASN A 57 20.90 16.99 -16.30
C ASN A 57 20.79 17.23 -14.78
N ARG A 58 19.59 17.36 -14.20
CA ARG A 58 19.45 17.36 -12.73
C ARG A 58 19.50 15.94 -12.19
N THR A 59 20.41 15.71 -11.24
CA THR A 59 20.52 14.45 -10.49
C THR A 59 19.25 14.19 -9.68
N ALA A 60 18.96 12.92 -9.33
CA ALA A 60 17.80 12.56 -8.51
C ALA A 60 17.73 13.38 -7.20
N VAL A 61 18.88 13.63 -6.58
CA VAL A 61 19.00 14.46 -5.36
C VAL A 61 18.48 15.88 -5.56
N GLN A 62 18.69 16.48 -6.74
CA GLN A 62 18.25 17.84 -7.04
C GLN A 62 16.74 17.94 -7.33
N ARG A 63 16.06 16.81 -7.57
CA ARG A 63 14.60 16.74 -7.75
C ARG A 63 13.87 16.41 -6.46
N MET A 64 14.59 15.93 -5.44
CA MET A 64 14.03 15.63 -4.14
C MET A 64 13.52 16.89 -3.45
N MET A 65 12.33 16.79 -2.87
CA MET A 65 11.80 17.83 -1.99
C MET A 65 12.70 18.09 -0.78
N SER A 66 12.68 19.32 -0.28
CA SER A 66 13.37 19.65 0.96
C SER A 66 12.77 18.89 2.13
N TYR A 67 13.56 18.65 3.18
CA TYR A 67 13.07 18.01 4.40
C TYR A 67 11.88 18.77 5.03
N GLN A 68 11.86 20.10 4.92
CA GLN A 68 10.76 20.91 5.44
C GLN A 68 9.47 20.71 4.64
N ASP A 69 9.58 20.62 3.30
CA ASP A 69 8.43 20.33 2.45
C ASP A 69 7.88 18.92 2.70
N ILE A 70 8.77 17.94 2.86
CA ILE A 70 8.37 16.56 3.17
C ILE A 70 7.59 16.52 4.48
N LYS A 71 8.04 17.21 5.53
CA LYS A 71 7.31 17.27 6.81
C LYS A 71 5.88 17.79 6.67
N GLN A 72 5.63 18.70 5.73
CA GLN A 72 4.31 19.27 5.51
C GLN A 72 3.46 18.40 4.58
N LYS A 73 4.08 17.73 3.60
CA LYS A 73 3.39 17.00 2.52
C LYS A 73 3.21 15.51 2.77
N TYR A 74 4.13 14.89 3.52
CA TYR A 74 4.05 13.49 3.93
C TYR A 74 3.17 13.38 5.18
N GLN A 75 1.87 13.30 4.96
CA GLN A 75 0.90 13.05 6.03
C GLN A 75 0.25 11.70 5.79
N ILE A 76 0.34 10.82 6.79
CA ILE A 76 -0.30 9.51 6.84
C ILE A 76 -1.19 9.46 8.07
N GLY A 77 -2.40 8.94 7.91
CA GLY A 77 -3.37 8.87 8.99
C GLY A 77 -4.30 7.67 8.86
N ILE A 78 -5.12 7.48 9.89
CA ILE A 78 -6.26 6.56 9.81
C ILE A 78 -7.34 7.32 9.06
N GLN A 79 -7.69 6.84 7.86
CA GLN A 79 -8.73 7.45 7.04
C GLN A 79 -10.02 6.62 7.12
N PRO A 80 -11.18 7.24 7.41
CA PRO A 80 -12.46 6.61 7.15
C PRO A 80 -12.59 6.33 5.65
N SER A 81 -13.47 5.40 5.28
CA SER A 81 -13.56 4.92 3.89
C SER A 81 -13.68 6.09 2.90
N GLY A 82 -12.73 6.20 1.97
CA GLY A 82 -12.68 7.27 0.98
C GLY A 82 -13.25 6.86 -0.38
N PRO A 83 -13.40 7.80 -1.34
CA PRO A 83 -13.91 7.50 -2.68
C PRO A 83 -13.12 6.42 -3.43
N LEU A 84 -11.81 6.33 -3.16
CA LEU A 84 -10.87 5.36 -3.73
C LEU A 84 -10.75 4.06 -2.90
N PHE A 85 -11.12 4.11 -1.61
CA PHE A 85 -11.01 3.01 -0.64
C PHE A 85 -12.35 2.88 0.08
N LYS A 86 -13.39 2.48 -0.67
CA LYS A 86 -14.76 2.38 -0.17
C LYS A 86 -14.88 1.27 0.88
N GLU A 87 -15.79 1.46 1.84
CA GLU A 87 -16.31 0.45 2.78
C GLU A 87 -15.49 0.14 4.05
N PHE A 88 -14.32 0.72 4.29
CA PHE A 88 -13.57 0.43 5.53
C PHE A 88 -12.60 1.53 5.97
N GLU A 89 -12.38 1.64 7.29
CA GLU A 89 -11.32 2.47 7.86
C GLU A 89 -9.95 1.86 7.53
N THR A 90 -9.13 2.60 6.81
CA THR A 90 -7.76 2.18 6.48
C THR A 90 -6.81 2.89 7.42
N CYS A 91 -6.06 2.12 8.20
CA CYS A 91 -5.25 2.70 9.27
C CYS A 91 -4.03 3.52 8.79
N TYR A 92 -3.73 3.58 7.50
CA TYR A 92 -2.44 4.12 7.01
C TYR A 92 -2.53 4.68 5.58
N GLY A 93 -3.64 5.34 5.24
CA GLY A 93 -3.79 6.02 3.96
C GLY A 93 -3.32 7.47 4.03
N ALA A 94 -2.92 8.03 2.88
CA ALA A 94 -2.76 9.48 2.76
C ALA A 94 -4.11 10.19 2.96
N GLU A 95 -4.10 11.30 3.69
CA GLU A 95 -5.28 12.14 3.85
C GLU A 95 -5.74 12.74 2.51
N PRO A 96 -7.06 12.98 2.30
CA PRO A 96 -7.58 13.56 1.07
C PRO A 96 -6.94 14.90 0.66
N ASN A 97 -6.52 15.71 1.62
CA ASN A 97 -5.84 17.01 1.40
C ASN A 97 -4.43 16.87 0.81
N VAL A 98 -3.78 15.71 0.94
CA VAL A 98 -2.41 15.46 0.48
C VAL A 98 -2.29 14.24 -0.43
N VAL A 99 -3.39 13.57 -0.79
CA VAL A 99 -3.38 12.36 -1.63
C VAL A 99 -2.69 12.58 -2.98
N SER A 100 -2.72 13.81 -3.51
CA SER A 100 -2.02 14.19 -4.75
C SER A 100 -0.49 14.11 -4.66
N ASN A 101 0.07 14.15 -3.44
CA ASN A 101 1.49 13.94 -3.16
C ASN A 101 1.90 12.46 -3.19
N TYR A 102 0.98 11.55 -3.48
CA TYR A 102 1.23 10.13 -3.56
C TYR A 102 0.90 9.60 -4.95
N ASN A 103 1.70 8.64 -5.40
CA ASN A 103 1.36 7.77 -6.51
C ASN A 103 0.46 6.64 -6.01
N LEU A 104 -0.51 6.26 -6.84
CA LEU A 104 -1.38 5.12 -6.61
C LEU A 104 -1.09 4.07 -7.68
N THR A 105 -0.44 2.99 -7.27
CA THR A 105 -0.24 1.83 -8.14
C THR A 105 -1.27 0.78 -7.78
N LYS A 106 -2.02 0.25 -8.75
CA LYS A 106 -2.93 -0.85 -8.45
C LYS A 106 -2.12 -2.07 -8.04
N PHE A 107 -2.65 -2.85 -7.11
CA PHE A 107 -1.94 -4.04 -6.62
C PHE A 107 -1.74 -5.08 -7.73
N GLU A 108 -2.65 -5.14 -8.72
CA GLU A 108 -2.56 -6.03 -9.88
C GLU A 108 -1.36 -5.73 -10.80
N ASP A 109 -0.86 -4.50 -10.79
CA ASP A 109 0.27 -4.06 -11.62
C ASP A 109 1.63 -4.30 -10.94
N LEU A 110 1.65 -4.75 -9.68
CA LEU A 110 2.88 -4.98 -8.93
C LEU A 110 3.48 -6.35 -9.27
N PRO A 111 4.82 -6.52 -9.20
CA PRO A 111 5.48 -7.80 -9.47
C PRO A 111 5.07 -8.93 -8.50
N PHE A 112 4.43 -8.57 -7.39
CA PHE A 112 3.89 -9.48 -6.37
C PHE A 112 2.36 -9.38 -6.25
N ALA A 113 1.65 -9.08 -7.35
CA ALA A 113 0.19 -8.96 -7.40
C ALA A 113 -0.58 -10.13 -6.76
N ASN A 114 -0.02 -11.34 -6.84
CA ASN A 114 -0.63 -12.55 -6.28
C ASN A 114 -0.35 -12.78 -4.79
N LEU A 115 0.46 -11.93 -4.15
CA LEU A 115 0.90 -12.12 -2.76
C LEU A 115 -0.28 -12.24 -1.79
N GLU A 116 -1.31 -11.41 -1.94
CA GLU A 116 -2.47 -11.48 -1.05
C GLU A 116 -3.22 -12.81 -1.18
N GLN A 117 -3.40 -13.29 -2.41
CA GLN A 117 -4.06 -14.58 -2.65
C GLN A 117 -3.26 -15.71 -2.02
N GLN A 118 -1.94 -15.72 -2.18
CA GLN A 118 -1.08 -16.73 -1.57
C GLN A 118 -1.21 -16.74 -0.04
N LEU A 119 -1.26 -15.58 0.60
CA LEU A 119 -1.48 -15.48 2.05
C LEU A 119 -2.85 -16.03 2.48
N ILE A 120 -3.91 -15.74 1.71
CA ILE A 120 -5.26 -16.28 1.94
C ILE A 120 -5.25 -17.81 1.82
N ASP A 121 -4.63 -18.32 0.76
CA ASP A 121 -4.55 -19.76 0.50
C ASP A 121 -3.77 -20.48 1.61
N TYR A 122 -2.64 -19.91 2.07
CA TYR A 122 -1.89 -20.48 3.19
C TYR A 122 -2.67 -20.48 4.50
N ALA A 123 -3.40 -19.41 4.82
CA ALA A 123 -4.23 -19.38 6.02
C ALA A 123 -5.34 -20.44 5.97
N HIS A 124 -5.99 -20.59 4.82
CA HIS A 124 -7.02 -21.60 4.60
C HIS A 124 -6.47 -23.04 4.68
N GLN A 125 -5.32 -23.31 4.05
CA GLN A 125 -4.64 -24.60 4.14
C GLN A 125 -4.25 -24.93 5.58
N GLY A 126 -3.75 -23.95 6.33
CA GLY A 126 -3.48 -24.09 7.76
C GLY A 126 -4.72 -24.53 8.54
N ALA A 127 -5.88 -23.92 8.26
CA ALA A 127 -7.15 -24.28 8.88
C ALA A 127 -7.57 -25.73 8.60
N LEU A 128 -7.45 -26.16 7.35
CA LEU A 128 -7.75 -27.54 6.94
C LEU A 128 -6.87 -28.55 7.67
N LEU A 129 -5.58 -28.25 7.80
CA LEU A 129 -4.62 -29.12 8.50
C LEU A 129 -4.94 -29.22 10.00
N VAL A 130 -5.34 -28.12 10.64
CA VAL A 130 -5.76 -28.12 12.05
C VAL A 130 -6.97 -29.02 12.26
N VAL A 131 -8.00 -28.91 11.43
CA VAL A 131 -9.19 -29.77 11.52
C VAL A 131 -8.85 -31.23 11.26
N GLN A 132 -8.02 -31.52 10.26
CA GLN A 132 -7.57 -32.89 9.98
C GLN A 132 -6.79 -33.49 11.15
N ALA A 133 -5.91 -32.71 11.77
CA ALA A 133 -5.15 -33.14 12.94
C ALA A 133 -6.07 -33.41 14.15
N GLN A 134 -7.07 -32.54 14.39
CA GLN A 134 -8.06 -32.75 15.45
C GLN A 134 -8.90 -34.01 15.22
N GLY A 135 -9.38 -34.24 13.99
CA GLY A 135 -10.12 -35.46 13.65
C GLY A 135 -9.29 -36.74 13.75
N ARG A 136 -7.96 -36.66 13.59
CA ARG A 136 -7.03 -37.78 13.81
C ARG A 136 -6.68 -38.03 15.28
N MET A 137 -6.85 -37.03 16.15
CA MET A 137 -6.54 -37.14 17.58
C MET A 137 -7.70 -37.65 18.44
N GLY A 138 -8.87 -37.94 17.84
CA GLY A 138 -9.97 -38.66 18.51
C GLY A 138 -10.40 -38.04 19.83
N VAL A 139 -11.15 -36.93 19.76
CA VAL A 139 -12.13 -36.57 20.80
C VAL A 139 -13.49 -37.05 20.33
#